data_AF-K0T260-F1
#
_entry.id   AF-K0T260-F1
#
_cell.length_a   1.000
_cell.length_b   1.000
_cell.length_c   1.000
_cell.angle_alpha   90.00
_cell.angle_beta   90.00
_cell.angle_gamma   90.00
#
_symmetry.space_group_name_H-M   'P 1'
#
loop_
_entity.id
_entity.type
_entity.pdbx_description
1 polymer ?
#
loop_
_entity_poly.entity_id
_entity_poly.type
_entity_poly.pdbx_seq_one_letter_code
_entity_poly.pdbx_strand_id
1 'polypeptide(L)'
;MATAFPIPASLQELESSPYNLLPYPHDFDDDDEAARAESFDKLIRLLDSGNRSLSSNGLGLFDVPDGEEDMDAWNDSERIQALYTLVRKSDSLAPAARSRLVKSLCSAVHGLCSALANPGVVMSQQQGTQDGSTSVVSQSFRDALACHIYFLFTLMFLTESKEKLGKSLLGGNGTNGKTKSKGGRSKKSKDSEGDMSAANRSACAEAMHIAAITMCEQKSRLWKRSVPDETVVGLPCRIAYQMLESATGVVARKASSGDEALDMIAATVDSAPCLLNTVVAALVDLLHTYDHMAPLVAELCCKVNEKPTNILATELLREIGRLDTEGEQGGKASGIKNVAPLISELAAVRPRVVLSNLSLLLPHLDSEPYVLRSAIISSIGHILVREDRTLIENEIGDVASEGDGETKKDDGRQIANMGKTRSALFDILCERTRDITSFTRGASLKVLNDLTEKQSVPLDRIMSVTEIAIDRLNDKTVMVRRYAMQVSHAAASSQSRSLLI
;
A
#
# COMPACT_ATOMS: atom_id res chain seq x y z
N MET A 1 -26.56 -8.37 20.43
CA MET A 1 -26.18 -6.96 20.60
C MET A 1 -25.89 -6.33 19.26
N ALA A 2 -26.61 -5.26 18.95
CA ALA A 2 -26.28 -4.33 17.87
C ALA A 2 -25.08 -3.47 18.28
N THR A 3 -24.37 -2.90 17.32
CA THR A 3 -23.22 -2.01 17.58
C THR A 3 -23.72 -0.70 18.18
N ALA A 4 -23.24 -0.30 19.36
CA ALA A 4 -23.57 0.99 19.96
C ALA A 4 -22.87 2.16 19.24
N PHE A 5 -21.77 1.87 18.54
CA PHE A 5 -21.06 2.83 17.69
C PHE A 5 -20.95 2.29 16.26
N PRO A 6 -21.98 2.44 15.40
CA PRO A 6 -21.80 2.26 13.97
C PRO A 6 -20.75 3.26 13.45
N ILE A 7 -20.03 2.96 12.37
CA ILE A 7 -19.09 3.92 11.79
C ILE A 7 -19.87 4.99 10.99
N PRO A 8 -19.80 6.28 11.35
CA PRO A 8 -20.50 7.33 10.60
C PRO A 8 -19.86 7.55 9.23
N ALA A 9 -20.67 7.84 8.21
CA ALA A 9 -20.19 8.19 6.88
C ALA A 9 -19.48 9.55 6.86
N SER A 10 -19.89 10.47 7.74
CA SER A 10 -19.27 11.78 7.90
C SER A 10 -19.29 12.26 9.35
N LEU A 11 -18.40 13.18 9.69
CA LEU A 11 -18.35 13.77 11.04
C LEU A 11 -19.67 14.47 11.43
N GLN A 12 -20.42 14.98 10.46
CA GLN A 12 -21.70 15.66 10.68
C GLN A 12 -22.83 14.72 11.13
N GLU A 13 -22.74 13.43 10.79
CA GLU A 13 -23.75 12.43 11.14
C GLU A 13 -23.79 12.15 12.65
N LEU A 14 -22.68 12.41 13.34
CA LEU A 14 -22.61 12.33 14.81
C LEU A 14 -23.53 13.34 15.52
N GLU A 15 -24.03 14.38 14.83
CA GLU A 15 -25.00 15.33 15.39
C GLU A 15 -26.44 14.78 15.40
N SER A 16 -26.66 13.62 14.77
CA SER A 16 -27.96 12.99 14.66
C SER A 16 -28.05 11.68 15.46
N SER A 17 -29.26 11.15 15.61
CA SER A 17 -29.49 9.84 16.23
C SER A 17 -28.71 8.75 15.48
N PRO A 18 -28.01 7.82 16.17
CA PRO A 18 -28.11 7.52 17.60
C PRO A 18 -27.19 8.33 18.53
N TYR A 19 -26.22 9.10 18.02
CA TYR A 19 -25.17 9.72 18.83
C TYR A 19 -25.59 11.03 19.50
N ASN A 20 -26.30 11.90 18.76
CA ASN A 20 -26.79 13.21 19.23
C ASN A 20 -25.70 14.11 19.85
N LEU A 21 -24.48 14.11 19.31
CA LEU A 21 -23.36 14.89 19.83
C LEU A 21 -23.48 16.37 19.45
N LEU A 22 -23.17 17.26 20.39
CA LEU A 22 -23.22 18.70 20.19
C LEU A 22 -21.85 19.24 19.74
N PRO A 23 -21.76 20.37 19.02
CA PRO A 23 -20.46 20.94 18.69
C PRO A 23 -19.60 21.31 19.91
N TYR A 24 -20.24 21.60 21.04
CA TYR A 24 -19.63 21.84 22.34
C TYR A 24 -20.47 21.18 23.45
N PRO A 25 -19.84 20.65 24.51
CA PRO A 25 -20.53 20.23 25.73
C PRO A 25 -21.38 21.34 26.37
N HIS A 26 -22.35 20.97 27.20
CA HIS A 26 -23.26 21.93 27.85
C HIS A 26 -22.57 22.92 28.80
N ASP A 27 -21.44 22.53 29.38
CA ASP A 27 -20.62 23.30 30.32
C ASP A 27 -19.37 23.91 29.66
N PHE A 28 -19.32 23.94 28.33
CA PHE A 28 -18.18 24.48 27.60
C PHE A 28 -18.17 26.01 27.63
N ASP A 29 -17.18 26.58 28.30
CA ASP A 29 -16.95 28.02 28.35
C ASP A 29 -16.27 28.49 27.06
N ASP A 30 -16.92 29.41 26.35
CA ASP A 30 -16.49 30.02 25.08
C ASP A 30 -16.60 31.56 25.11
N ASP A 31 -16.64 32.16 26.32
CA ASP A 31 -16.84 33.60 26.49
C ASP A 31 -15.65 34.42 25.95
N ASP A 32 -14.44 33.91 26.12
CA ASP A 32 -13.22 34.48 25.56
C ASP A 32 -12.21 33.40 25.09
N GLU A 33 -11.13 33.83 24.43
CA GLU A 33 -10.12 32.92 23.89
C GLU A 33 -9.38 32.11 24.96
N ALA A 34 -9.17 32.68 26.15
CA ALA A 34 -8.50 32.00 27.25
C ALA A 34 -9.42 30.96 27.89
N ALA A 35 -10.68 31.31 28.12
CA ALA A 35 -11.72 30.42 28.62
C ALA A 35 -11.95 29.24 27.67
N ARG A 36 -12.07 29.51 26.36
CA ARG A 36 -12.14 28.48 25.31
C ARG A 36 -10.94 27.54 25.33
N ALA A 37 -9.73 28.09 25.44
CA ALA A 37 -8.50 27.29 25.50
C ALA A 37 -8.46 26.41 26.75
N GLU A 38 -8.92 26.90 27.90
CA GLU A 38 -9.03 26.13 29.13
C GLU A 38 -10.07 25.01 29.00
N SER A 39 -11.23 25.30 28.40
CA SER A 39 -12.27 24.31 28.12
C SER A 39 -11.75 23.18 27.23
N PHE A 40 -11.01 23.49 26.16
CA PHE A 40 -10.35 22.45 25.35
C PHE A 40 -9.31 21.64 26.14
N ASP A 41 -8.54 22.27 27.03
CA ASP A 41 -7.59 21.56 27.88
C ASP A 41 -8.28 20.60 28.86
N LYS A 42 -9.42 21.01 29.43
CA LYS A 42 -10.26 20.15 30.28
C LYS A 42 -10.71 18.89 29.52
N LEU A 43 -11.18 19.05 28.29
CA LEU A 43 -11.57 17.91 27.44
C LEU A 43 -10.39 16.98 27.14
N ILE A 44 -9.19 17.51 26.85
CA ILE A 44 -8.00 16.67 26.62
C ILE A 44 -7.62 15.91 27.91
N ARG A 45 -7.70 16.56 29.07
CA ARG A 45 -7.43 15.89 30.36
C ARG A 45 -8.43 14.77 30.66
N LEU A 46 -9.69 14.92 30.26
CA LEU A 46 -10.70 13.86 30.35
C LEU A 46 -10.28 12.64 29.51
N LEU A 47 -9.88 12.85 28.25
CA LEU A 47 -9.38 11.77 27.38
C LEU A 47 -8.15 11.07 27.99
N ASP A 48 -7.19 11.85 28.48
CA ASP A 48 -5.97 11.32 29.11
C ASP A 48 -6.28 10.52 30.38
N SER A 49 -7.31 10.92 31.14
CA SER A 49 -7.79 10.18 32.31
C SER A 49 -8.35 8.82 31.93
N GLY A 50 -9.22 8.78 30.90
CA GLY A 50 -9.73 7.53 30.37
C GLY A 50 -8.61 6.60 29.87
N ASN A 51 -7.61 7.14 29.18
CA ASN A 51 -6.47 6.35 28.68
C ASN A 51 -5.62 5.74 29.81
N ARG A 52 -5.45 6.46 30.93
CA ARG A 52 -4.81 5.89 32.14
C ARG A 52 -5.63 4.73 32.69
N SER A 53 -6.95 4.88 32.80
CA SER A 53 -7.85 3.81 33.26
C SER A 53 -7.77 2.56 32.38
N LEU A 54 -7.75 2.73 31.05
CA LEU A 54 -7.55 1.63 30.11
C LEU A 54 -6.20 0.94 30.32
N SER A 55 -5.13 1.72 30.51
CA SER A 55 -3.79 1.18 30.71
C SER A 55 -3.65 0.37 32.01
N SER A 56 -4.40 0.76 33.06
CA SER A 56 -4.39 0.05 34.34
C SER A 56 -5.28 -1.20 34.37
N ASN A 57 -6.42 -1.18 33.67
CA ASN A 57 -7.44 -2.24 33.80
C ASN A 57 -7.51 -3.18 32.59
N GLY A 58 -6.97 -2.79 31.42
CA GLY A 58 -6.99 -3.60 30.21
C GLY A 58 -8.41 -3.96 29.75
N LEU A 59 -8.60 -5.22 29.33
CA LEU A 59 -9.92 -5.71 28.90
C LEU A 59 -10.96 -5.73 30.04
N GLY A 60 -10.53 -5.83 31.30
CA GLY A 60 -11.43 -5.86 32.45
C GLY A 60 -12.25 -4.58 32.63
N LEU A 61 -11.85 -3.49 31.97
CA LEU A 61 -12.63 -2.24 31.94
C LEU A 61 -13.93 -2.36 31.14
N PHE A 62 -14.02 -3.35 30.25
CA PHE A 62 -15.16 -3.57 29.36
C PHE A 62 -15.99 -4.79 29.78
N ASP A 63 -15.66 -5.40 30.92
CA ASP A 63 -16.44 -6.48 31.51
C ASP A 63 -17.63 -5.87 32.25
N VAL A 64 -18.83 -6.21 31.80
CA VAL A 64 -20.07 -5.73 32.37
C VAL A 64 -20.53 -6.72 33.46
N PRO A 65 -20.79 -6.28 34.69
CA PRO A 65 -21.38 -7.14 35.72
C PRO A 65 -22.75 -7.67 35.30
N ASP A 66 -23.08 -8.91 35.65
CA ASP A 66 -24.36 -9.55 35.32
C ASP A 66 -25.55 -8.65 35.69
N GLY A 67 -26.30 -8.17 34.69
CA GLY A 67 -27.54 -7.39 34.87
C GLY A 67 -27.51 -5.91 34.45
N GLU A 68 -26.34 -5.32 34.12
CA GLU A 68 -26.23 -3.93 33.63
C GLU A 68 -25.77 -3.89 32.16
N GLU A 69 -26.51 -4.56 31.26
CA GLU A 69 -26.11 -4.90 29.89
C GLU A 69 -25.74 -3.72 28.95
N ASP A 70 -25.86 -2.45 29.38
CA ASP A 70 -25.78 -1.26 28.53
C ASP A 70 -24.74 -0.19 28.97
N MET A 71 -23.91 -0.42 30.00
CA MET A 71 -22.88 0.56 30.39
C MET A 71 -21.53 0.31 29.68
N ASP A 72 -21.23 1.13 28.66
CA ASP A 72 -19.85 1.32 28.21
C ASP A 72 -19.13 2.31 29.14
N ALA A 73 -18.53 1.77 30.20
CA ALA A 73 -17.89 2.57 31.24
C ALA A 73 -16.67 3.36 30.76
N TRP A 74 -16.05 2.98 29.64
CA TRP A 74 -14.89 3.70 29.12
C TRP A 74 -15.24 4.68 28.01
N ASN A 75 -16.20 4.31 27.17
CA ASN A 75 -16.65 5.10 26.03
C ASN A 75 -18.00 5.76 26.33
N ASP A 76 -18.10 6.38 27.50
CA ASP A 76 -19.31 7.06 27.94
C ASP A 76 -19.66 8.30 27.08
N SER A 77 -20.86 8.82 27.28
CA SER A 77 -21.36 9.97 26.51
C SER A 77 -20.47 11.20 26.65
N GLU A 78 -19.85 11.43 27.81
CA GLU A 78 -19.00 12.60 28.06
C GLU A 78 -17.69 12.49 27.27
N ARG A 79 -17.06 11.31 27.29
CA ARG A 79 -15.80 11.08 26.60
C ARG A 79 -15.96 11.07 25.08
N ILE A 80 -17.05 10.49 24.55
CA ILE A 80 -17.35 10.55 23.11
C ILE A 80 -17.67 11.99 22.68
N GLN A 81 -18.42 12.75 23.48
CA GLN A 81 -18.69 14.17 23.26
C GLN A 81 -17.39 15.01 23.24
N ALA A 82 -16.45 14.72 24.14
CA ALA A 82 -15.14 15.36 24.18
C ALA A 82 -14.30 15.04 22.93
N LEU A 83 -14.23 13.77 22.51
CA LEU A 83 -13.57 13.34 21.27
C LEU A 83 -14.13 14.08 20.05
N TYR A 84 -15.45 14.10 19.92
CA TYR A 84 -16.13 14.77 18.82
C TYR A 84 -15.80 16.26 18.76
N THR A 85 -15.95 16.96 19.88
CA THR A 85 -15.66 18.39 20.01
C THR A 85 -14.22 18.70 19.61
N LEU A 86 -13.25 17.95 20.16
CA LEU A 86 -11.83 18.15 19.94
C LEU A 86 -11.40 17.85 18.49
N VAL A 87 -11.91 16.78 17.87
CA VAL A 87 -11.60 16.45 16.47
C VAL A 87 -12.26 17.45 15.52
N ARG A 88 -13.54 17.78 15.73
CA ARG A 88 -14.28 18.77 14.91
C ARG A 88 -13.64 20.15 14.96
N LYS A 89 -13.11 20.55 16.13
CA LYS A 89 -12.48 21.86 16.35
C LYS A 89 -10.95 21.79 16.34
N SER A 90 -10.36 20.70 15.84
CA SER A 90 -8.91 20.49 15.85
C SER A 90 -8.10 21.63 15.19
N ASP A 91 -8.69 22.28 14.18
CA ASP A 91 -8.13 23.45 13.50
C ASP A 91 -8.12 24.72 14.35
N SER A 92 -9.06 24.86 15.27
CA SER A 92 -9.14 25.98 16.22
C SER A 92 -8.22 25.80 17.43
N LEU A 93 -7.65 24.60 17.63
CA LEU A 93 -6.71 24.34 18.71
C LEU A 93 -5.35 24.99 18.44
N ALA A 94 -4.76 25.55 19.49
CA ALA A 94 -3.35 25.95 19.48
C ALA A 94 -2.45 24.74 19.14
N PRO A 95 -1.30 24.91 18.46
CA PRO A 95 -0.44 23.81 18.03
C PRO A 95 -0.05 22.82 19.14
N ALA A 96 0.21 23.33 20.35
CA ALA A 96 0.53 22.50 21.51
C ALA A 96 -0.67 21.65 21.98
N ALA A 97 -1.88 22.22 22.01
CA ALA A 97 -3.10 21.51 22.34
C ALA A 97 -3.44 20.44 21.28
N ARG A 98 -3.26 20.77 19.99
CA ARG A 98 -3.42 19.80 18.89
C ARG A 98 -2.44 18.63 19.01
N SER A 99 -1.18 18.89 19.33
CA SER A 99 -0.21 17.80 19.55
C SER A 99 -0.57 16.92 20.75
N ARG A 100 -1.13 17.50 21.82
CA ARG A 100 -1.65 16.73 22.96
C ARG A 100 -2.88 15.89 22.59
N LEU A 101 -3.82 16.43 21.80
CA LEU A 101 -4.94 15.67 21.25
C LEU A 101 -4.44 14.46 20.43
N VAL A 102 -3.48 14.67 19.51
CA VAL A 102 -2.87 13.60 18.73
C VAL A 102 -2.29 12.52 19.63
N LYS A 103 -1.47 12.92 20.61
CA LYS A 103 -0.89 11.98 21.58
C LYS A 103 -1.96 11.20 22.35
N SER A 104 -3.04 11.86 22.76
CA SER A 104 -4.15 11.23 23.48
C SER A 104 -4.89 10.20 22.61
N LEU A 105 -5.19 10.53 21.35
CA LEU A 105 -5.81 9.61 20.40
C LEU A 105 -4.91 8.41 20.07
N CYS A 106 -3.63 8.65 19.75
CA CYS A 106 -2.66 7.59 19.49
C CYS A 106 -2.49 6.67 20.72
N SER A 107 -2.39 7.25 21.92
CA SER A 107 -2.29 6.49 23.17
C SER A 107 -3.53 5.62 23.43
N ALA A 108 -4.72 6.11 23.10
CA ALA A 108 -5.94 5.34 23.22
C ALA A 108 -5.94 4.14 22.26
N VAL A 109 -5.62 4.35 20.98
CA VAL A 109 -5.52 3.28 19.97
C VAL A 109 -4.46 2.25 20.36
N HIS A 110 -3.26 2.70 20.79
CA HIS A 110 -2.20 1.80 21.28
C HIS A 110 -2.66 1.01 22.50
N GLY A 111 -3.33 1.66 23.46
CA GLY A 111 -3.86 1.00 24.66
C GLY A 111 -4.87 -0.09 24.32
N LEU A 112 -5.81 0.19 23.41
CA LEU A 112 -6.82 -0.77 22.97
C LEU A 112 -6.17 -1.94 22.21
N CYS A 113 -5.25 -1.65 21.29
CA CYS A 113 -4.52 -2.69 20.56
C CYS A 113 -3.67 -3.56 21.50
N SER A 114 -3.00 -2.95 22.48
CA SER A 114 -2.21 -3.65 23.49
C SER A 114 -3.08 -4.53 24.39
N ALA A 115 -4.22 -4.02 24.86
CA ALA A 115 -5.19 -4.80 25.64
C ALA A 115 -5.77 -5.97 24.83
N LEU A 116 -6.00 -5.78 23.52
CA LEU A 116 -6.39 -6.86 22.64
C LEU A 116 -5.25 -7.88 22.51
N ALA A 117 -4.04 -7.48 22.16
CA ALA A 117 -2.91 -8.41 21.97
C ALA A 117 -2.54 -9.17 23.26
N ASN A 118 -2.60 -8.49 24.41
CA ASN A 118 -2.19 -9.00 25.72
C ASN A 118 -3.36 -8.94 26.72
N PRO A 119 -4.31 -9.89 26.67
CA PRO A 119 -5.51 -9.87 27.53
C PRO A 119 -5.23 -9.98 29.04
N GLY A 120 -4.01 -10.34 29.45
CA GLY A 120 -3.67 -10.63 30.84
C GLY A 120 -4.38 -11.87 31.39
N VAL A 121 -4.11 -12.18 32.68
CA VAL A 121 -4.69 -13.32 33.43
C VAL A 121 -6.19 -13.14 33.72
N VAL A 122 -6.80 -12.01 33.35
CA VAL A 122 -8.19 -11.65 33.68
C VAL A 122 -9.20 -12.63 33.06
N MET A 123 -8.88 -13.25 31.90
CA MET A 123 -9.74 -14.30 31.32
C MET A 123 -9.73 -15.63 32.11
N SER A 124 -8.85 -15.82 33.11
CA SER A 124 -8.73 -17.09 33.83
C SER A 124 -9.65 -17.25 35.04
N GLN A 125 -10.44 -16.23 35.42
CA GLN A 125 -11.32 -16.32 36.59
C GLN A 125 -12.81 -16.56 36.29
N GLN A 126 -13.23 -16.58 35.01
CA GLN A 126 -14.64 -16.78 34.65
C GLN A 126 -14.99 -18.06 33.88
N GLN A 127 -14.08 -19.03 33.71
CA GLN A 127 -14.44 -20.30 33.09
C GLN A 127 -13.91 -21.51 33.86
N GLY A 128 -14.72 -21.94 34.83
CA GLY A 128 -14.82 -23.35 35.20
C GLY A 128 -15.72 -24.10 34.21
N THR A 129 -15.38 -24.17 32.93
CA THR A 129 -15.94 -25.13 31.97
C THR A 129 -15.01 -25.24 30.77
N GLN A 130 -14.64 -26.48 30.45
CA GLN A 130 -13.81 -26.86 29.32
C GLN A 130 -14.49 -26.48 27.99
N ASP A 131 -13.98 -25.46 27.30
CA ASP A 131 -13.90 -25.48 25.83
C ASP A 131 -12.85 -24.47 25.36
N GLY A 132 -11.83 -24.95 24.64
CA GLY A 132 -10.64 -24.19 24.23
C GLY A 132 -10.87 -23.16 23.12
N SER A 133 -12.06 -22.59 22.98
CA SER A 133 -12.33 -21.52 22.01
C SER A 133 -12.00 -20.16 22.63
N THR A 134 -11.07 -19.43 22.05
CA THR A 134 -10.79 -18.04 22.45
C THR A 134 -12.07 -17.21 22.36
N SER A 135 -12.58 -16.74 23.50
CA SER A 135 -13.81 -15.94 23.52
C SER A 135 -13.59 -14.64 22.76
N VAL A 136 -14.59 -14.27 21.94
CA VAL A 136 -14.64 -12.96 21.29
C VAL A 136 -14.79 -11.89 22.38
N VAL A 137 -14.08 -10.77 22.24
CA VAL A 137 -14.17 -9.63 23.17
C VAL A 137 -15.59 -9.04 23.25
N SER A 138 -15.87 -8.24 24.28
CA SER A 138 -17.18 -7.60 24.47
C SER A 138 -17.55 -6.66 23.31
N GLN A 139 -18.84 -6.33 23.19
CA GLN A 139 -19.30 -5.37 22.17
C GLN A 139 -18.81 -3.96 22.47
N SER A 140 -18.81 -3.54 23.75
CA SER A 140 -18.26 -2.26 24.20
C SER A 140 -16.79 -2.09 23.81
N PHE A 141 -15.96 -3.13 23.97
CA PHE A 141 -14.56 -3.08 23.50
C PHE A 141 -14.45 -2.86 21.98
N ARG A 142 -15.27 -3.56 21.18
CA ARG A 142 -15.28 -3.38 19.71
C ARG A 142 -15.70 -1.96 19.33
N ASP A 143 -16.75 -1.45 19.96
CA ASP A 143 -17.27 -0.10 19.70
C ASP A 143 -16.24 0.96 20.13
N ALA A 144 -15.52 0.72 21.24
CA ALA A 144 -14.39 1.53 21.68
C ALA A 144 -13.25 1.57 20.67
N LEU A 145 -12.83 0.42 20.14
CA LEU A 145 -11.81 0.34 19.10
C LEU A 145 -12.26 1.05 17.81
N ALA A 146 -13.46 0.77 17.34
CA ALA A 146 -14.05 1.36 16.15
C ALA A 146 -14.13 2.90 16.25
N CYS A 147 -14.64 3.40 17.37
CA CYS A 147 -14.76 4.83 17.67
C CYS A 147 -13.40 5.54 17.63
N HIS A 148 -12.38 4.98 18.28
CA HIS A 148 -11.06 5.62 18.33
C HIS A 148 -10.31 5.57 17.00
N ILE A 149 -10.42 4.46 16.26
CA ILE A 149 -9.90 4.36 14.89
C ILE A 149 -10.59 5.40 14.00
N TYR A 150 -11.92 5.57 14.13
CA TYR A 150 -12.67 6.56 13.35
C TYR A 150 -12.27 7.99 13.66
N PHE A 151 -12.13 8.37 14.92
CA PHE A 151 -11.71 9.72 15.29
C PHE A 151 -10.26 10.02 14.89
N LEU A 152 -9.36 9.03 15.02
CA LEU A 152 -7.99 9.15 14.51
C LEU A 152 -7.98 9.32 12.98
N PHE A 153 -8.72 8.46 12.26
CA PHE A 153 -8.91 8.57 10.82
C PHE A 153 -9.43 9.96 10.43
N THR A 154 -10.45 10.46 11.12
CA THR A 154 -11.08 11.75 10.81
C THR A 154 -10.10 12.91 11.03
N LEU A 155 -9.33 12.88 12.13
CA LEU A 155 -8.30 13.89 12.39
C LEU A 155 -7.23 13.90 11.28
N MET A 156 -6.77 12.72 10.87
CA MET A 156 -5.80 12.58 9.78
C MET A 156 -6.39 13.09 8.46
N PHE A 157 -7.60 12.65 8.11
CA PHE A 157 -8.31 13.04 6.88
C PHE A 157 -8.50 14.55 6.75
N LEU A 158 -8.89 15.22 7.85
CA LEU A 158 -9.02 16.68 7.89
C LEU A 158 -7.67 17.37 7.66
N THR A 159 -6.60 16.85 8.27
CA THR A 159 -5.23 17.39 8.13
C THR A 159 -4.73 17.25 6.69
N GLU A 160 -4.87 16.06 6.09
CA GLU A 160 -4.46 15.78 4.71
C GLU A 160 -5.22 16.61 3.68
N SER A 161 -6.54 16.70 3.84
CA SER A 161 -7.41 17.45 2.94
C SER A 161 -7.05 18.94 2.94
N LYS A 162 -6.68 19.47 4.10
CA LYS A 162 -6.24 20.86 4.25
C LYS A 162 -4.87 21.10 3.64
N GLU A 163 -3.92 20.20 3.83
CA GLU A 163 -2.60 20.29 3.17
C GLU A 163 -2.74 20.28 1.64
N LYS A 164 -3.62 19.41 1.11
CA LYS A 164 -3.93 19.34 -0.33
C LYS A 164 -4.53 20.64 -0.84
N LEU A 165 -5.51 21.21 -0.13
CA LEU A 165 -6.10 22.51 -0.47
C LEU A 165 -5.06 23.64 -0.42
N GLY A 166 -4.23 23.68 0.62
CA GLY A 166 -3.15 24.66 0.77
C GLY A 166 -2.15 24.61 -0.38
N LYS A 167 -1.71 23.40 -0.78
CA LYS A 167 -0.85 23.20 -1.95
C LYS A 167 -1.53 23.62 -3.25
N SER A 168 -2.83 23.35 -3.42
CA SER A 168 -3.58 23.78 -4.61
C SER A 168 -3.71 25.30 -4.72
N LEU A 169 -3.93 26.00 -3.61
CA LEU A 169 -4.05 27.46 -3.59
C LEU A 169 -2.70 28.17 -3.79
N LEU A 170 -1.62 27.58 -3.30
CA LEU A 170 -0.25 28.10 -3.46
C LEU A 170 0.41 27.66 -4.77
N GLY A 171 -0.12 26.62 -5.43
CA GLY A 171 0.50 25.91 -6.56
C GLY A 171 -0.24 26.02 -7.89
N GLY A 172 -1.08 27.04 -8.09
CA GLY A 172 -1.74 27.27 -9.38
C GLY A 172 -0.75 27.57 -10.52
N ASN A 173 -0.62 26.62 -11.46
CA ASN A 173 0.00 26.69 -12.79
C ASN A 173 1.29 27.55 -12.96
N GLY A 174 2.42 26.86 -13.16
CA GLY A 174 3.65 27.48 -13.63
C GLY A 174 4.61 26.47 -14.27
N THR A 175 4.30 26.02 -15.49
CA THR A 175 5.30 25.47 -16.40
C THR A 175 6.42 26.49 -16.62
N ASN A 176 7.67 26.06 -16.41
CA ASN A 176 8.92 26.70 -16.84
C ASN A 176 9.04 28.23 -16.71
N GLY A 177 9.77 28.70 -15.70
CA GLY A 177 10.28 30.07 -15.66
C GLY A 177 11.30 30.29 -14.55
N LYS A 178 12.59 30.14 -14.86
CA LYS A 178 13.69 30.63 -14.01
C LYS A 178 13.60 32.15 -13.93
N THR A 179 13.27 32.70 -12.76
CA THR A 179 13.73 34.05 -12.37
C THR A 179 14.03 34.10 -10.87
N LYS A 180 15.30 34.31 -10.56
CA LYS A 180 15.79 34.69 -9.23
C LYS A 180 15.31 36.11 -8.92
N SER A 181 14.62 36.31 -7.79
CA SER A 181 14.64 37.58 -7.08
C SER A 181 15.02 37.36 -5.62
N LYS A 182 16.04 38.11 -5.18
CA LYS A 182 16.53 38.19 -3.80
C LYS A 182 15.61 39.11 -3.02
N GLY A 183 15.18 38.69 -1.82
CA GLY A 183 14.53 39.58 -0.85
C GLY A 183 14.36 38.93 0.52
N GLY A 184 14.99 39.53 1.55
CA GLY A 184 14.58 39.54 2.97
C GLY A 184 14.38 38.21 3.70
N ARG A 185 15.41 37.74 4.42
CA ARG A 185 15.35 36.56 5.29
C ARG A 185 14.89 36.96 6.71
N SER A 186 13.60 36.84 7.04
CA SER A 186 13.16 36.72 8.44
C SER A 186 13.20 35.24 8.83
N LYS A 187 14.26 34.84 9.54
CA LYS A 187 14.47 33.48 10.04
C LYS A 187 14.07 33.42 11.51
N LYS A 188 12.80 33.16 11.82
CA LYS A 188 12.33 32.66 13.13
C LYS A 188 10.87 32.16 13.04
N SER A 189 10.61 31.05 13.72
CA SER A 189 9.34 30.31 13.99
C SER A 189 8.76 29.31 12.98
N LYS A 190 9.13 29.30 11.70
CA LYS A 190 8.49 28.37 10.73
C LYS A 190 9.00 26.91 10.80
N ASP A 191 10.24 26.71 11.27
CA ASP A 191 10.86 25.37 11.32
C ASP A 191 10.29 24.50 12.45
N SER A 192 9.91 25.07 13.60
CA SER A 192 9.39 24.30 14.75
C SER A 192 7.95 23.82 14.57
N GLU A 193 7.11 24.59 13.87
CA GLU A 193 5.72 24.21 13.63
C GLU A 193 5.60 23.12 12.55
N GLY A 194 6.43 23.20 11.50
CA GLY A 194 6.51 22.16 10.48
C GLY A 194 7.03 20.82 11.04
N ASP A 195 8.03 20.85 11.92
CA ASP A 195 8.60 19.67 12.56
C ASP A 195 7.59 18.98 13.50
N MET A 196 6.85 19.77 14.29
CA MET A 196 5.75 19.26 15.13
C MET A 196 4.60 18.65 14.30
N SER A 197 4.28 19.23 13.15
CA SER A 197 3.25 18.71 12.25
C SER A 197 3.66 17.36 11.65
N ALA A 198 4.92 17.22 11.22
CA ALA A 198 5.47 15.97 10.72
C ALA A 198 5.52 14.88 11.80
N ALA A 199 5.93 15.24 13.03
CA ALA A 199 5.94 14.32 14.17
C ALA A 199 4.52 13.83 14.53
N ASN A 200 3.53 14.72 14.56
CA ASN A 200 2.13 14.35 14.80
C ASN A 200 1.62 13.41 13.70
N ARG A 201 1.93 13.70 12.43
CA ARG A 201 1.54 12.87 11.30
C ARG A 201 2.12 11.45 11.42
N SER A 202 3.41 11.35 11.72
CA SER A 202 4.09 10.06 11.91
C SER A 202 3.47 9.26 13.07
N ALA A 203 3.17 9.91 14.19
CA ALA A 203 2.54 9.25 15.33
C ALA A 203 1.12 8.74 15.01
N CYS A 204 0.34 9.50 14.24
CA CYS A 204 -0.98 9.05 13.78
C CYS A 204 -0.88 7.86 12.82
N ALA A 205 0.06 7.92 11.87
CA ALA A 205 0.31 6.84 10.92
C ALA A 205 0.74 5.55 11.61
N GLU A 206 1.65 5.65 12.59
CA GLU A 206 2.09 4.52 13.42
C GLU A 206 0.91 3.91 14.19
N ALA A 207 0.08 4.73 14.85
CA ALA A 207 -1.08 4.25 15.59
C ALA A 207 -2.12 3.56 14.70
N MET A 208 -2.38 4.11 13.51
CA MET A 208 -3.28 3.50 12.53
C MET A 208 -2.71 2.19 11.96
N HIS A 209 -1.40 2.13 11.75
CA HIS A 209 -0.69 0.93 11.32
C HIS A 209 -0.77 -0.17 12.37
N ILE A 210 -0.52 0.14 13.64
CA ILE A 210 -0.67 -0.80 14.76
C ILE A 210 -2.11 -1.32 14.84
N ALA A 211 -3.11 -0.45 14.65
CA ALA A 211 -4.50 -0.88 14.60
C ALA A 211 -4.77 -1.87 13.45
N ALA A 212 -4.28 -1.60 12.24
CA ALA A 212 -4.44 -2.48 11.08
C ALA A 212 -3.80 -3.86 11.31
N ILE A 213 -2.56 -3.92 11.80
CA ILE A 213 -1.89 -5.18 12.15
C ILE A 213 -2.66 -5.92 13.25
N THR A 214 -3.04 -5.22 14.31
CA THR A 214 -3.71 -5.84 15.45
C THR A 214 -5.07 -6.44 15.07
N MET A 215 -5.84 -5.74 14.22
CA MET A 215 -7.09 -6.28 13.65
C MET A 215 -6.85 -7.51 12.76
N CYS A 216 -5.72 -7.53 12.03
CA CYS A 216 -5.32 -8.66 11.19
C CYS A 216 -4.93 -9.89 12.03
N GLU A 217 -4.05 -9.72 13.02
CA GLU A 217 -3.51 -10.80 13.85
C GLU A 217 -4.55 -11.36 14.83
N GLN A 218 -5.38 -10.49 15.43
CA GLN A 218 -6.34 -10.87 16.49
C GLN A 218 -7.76 -11.05 15.95
N LYS A 219 -7.93 -11.38 14.66
CA LYS A 219 -9.23 -11.49 13.98
C LYS A 219 -10.24 -12.42 14.68
N SER A 220 -9.76 -13.53 15.25
CA SER A 220 -10.60 -14.53 15.93
C SER A 220 -11.14 -14.03 17.28
N ARG A 221 -10.44 -13.09 17.90
CA ARG A 221 -10.80 -12.49 19.18
C ARG A 221 -11.63 -11.23 19.00
N LEU A 222 -11.41 -10.52 17.89
CA LEU A 222 -12.13 -9.29 17.60
C LEU A 222 -13.50 -9.59 16.99
N TRP A 223 -13.57 -10.48 16.00
CA TRP A 223 -14.75 -10.64 15.16
C TRP A 223 -15.48 -11.97 15.38
N LYS A 224 -16.81 -11.91 15.46
CA LYS A 224 -17.64 -13.12 15.50
C LYS A 224 -17.41 -13.94 14.23
N ARG A 225 -17.06 -15.22 14.38
CA ARG A 225 -16.69 -16.12 13.27
C ARG A 225 -15.51 -15.62 12.42
N SER A 226 -14.67 -14.72 12.95
CA SER A 226 -13.55 -14.09 12.24
C SER A 226 -13.97 -13.30 10.97
N VAL A 227 -15.21 -12.82 10.88
CA VAL A 227 -15.68 -11.99 9.77
C VAL A 227 -15.45 -10.52 10.11
N PRO A 228 -14.50 -9.81 9.48
CA PRO A 228 -14.17 -8.44 9.83
C PRO A 228 -15.34 -7.48 9.56
N ASP A 229 -15.47 -6.46 10.40
CA ASP A 229 -16.33 -5.31 10.10
C ASP A 229 -15.65 -4.42 9.05
N GLU A 230 -16.14 -4.49 7.81
CA GLU A 230 -15.63 -3.75 6.66
C GLU A 230 -15.55 -2.24 6.90
N THR A 231 -16.47 -1.69 7.67
CA THR A 231 -16.55 -0.25 7.93
C THR A 231 -15.42 0.23 8.82
N VAL A 232 -14.90 -0.64 9.69
CA VAL A 232 -13.78 -0.36 10.60
C VAL A 232 -12.46 -0.71 9.93
N VAL A 233 -12.33 -1.93 9.38
CA VAL A 233 -11.08 -2.42 8.79
C VAL A 233 -10.68 -1.66 7.51
N GLY A 234 -11.63 -0.98 6.85
CA GLY A 234 -11.35 -0.14 5.70
C GLY A 234 -10.75 1.25 6.03
N LEU A 235 -10.86 1.73 7.28
CA LEU A 235 -10.40 3.08 7.66
C LEU A 235 -8.88 3.28 7.49
N PRO A 236 -8.00 2.33 7.91
CA PRO A 236 -6.56 2.42 7.64
C PRO A 236 -6.23 2.55 6.15
N CYS A 237 -6.90 1.78 5.28
CA CYS A 237 -6.72 1.86 3.83
C CYS A 237 -7.09 3.24 3.28
N ARG A 238 -8.23 3.79 3.70
CA ARG A 238 -8.72 5.09 3.21
C ARG A 238 -7.73 6.22 3.48
N ILE A 239 -7.10 6.23 4.67
CA ILE A 239 -6.08 7.24 4.97
C ILE A 239 -4.76 6.94 4.28
N ALA A 240 -4.37 5.66 4.18
CA ALA A 240 -3.17 5.24 3.46
C ALA A 240 -3.16 5.74 2.01
N TYR A 241 -4.29 5.67 1.30
CA TYR A 241 -4.39 6.18 -0.07
C TYR A 241 -4.05 7.67 -0.16
N GLN A 242 -4.56 8.50 0.75
CA GLN A 242 -4.26 9.94 0.78
C GLN A 242 -2.78 10.21 1.08
N MET A 243 -2.19 9.44 1.99
CA MET A 243 -0.76 9.56 2.34
C MET A 243 0.14 9.26 1.13
N LEU A 244 -0.24 8.27 0.31
CA LEU A 244 0.50 7.86 -0.88
C LEU A 244 0.43 8.87 -2.03
N GLU A 245 -0.63 9.71 -2.10
CA GLU A 245 -0.74 10.79 -3.09
C GLU A 245 0.48 11.74 -3.06
N SER A 246 1.10 11.91 -1.88
CA SER A 246 2.24 12.82 -1.67
C SER A 246 3.60 12.12 -1.52
N ALA A 247 3.66 10.80 -1.67
CA ALA A 247 4.85 9.97 -1.45
C ALA A 247 5.86 9.97 -2.63
N THR A 248 6.11 11.13 -3.24
CA THR A 248 6.95 11.27 -4.44
C THR A 248 8.44 11.19 -4.11
N GLY A 249 9.04 10.01 -4.30
CA GLY A 249 10.46 9.77 -4.02
C GLY A 249 10.77 9.61 -2.52
N VAL A 250 12.02 9.26 -2.20
CA VAL A 250 12.40 8.75 -0.87
C VAL A 250 12.11 9.75 0.27
N VAL A 251 12.46 11.02 0.09
CA VAL A 251 12.29 12.04 1.14
C VAL A 251 10.82 12.33 1.40
N ALA A 252 10.02 12.51 0.34
CA ALA A 252 8.60 12.80 0.47
C ALA A 252 7.84 11.59 1.01
N ARG A 253 8.19 10.37 0.59
CA ARG A 253 7.64 9.13 1.14
C ARG A 253 7.85 9.01 2.65
N LYS A 254 9.06 9.30 3.13
CA LYS A 254 9.33 9.28 4.58
C LYS A 254 8.54 10.37 5.30
N ALA A 255 8.47 11.57 4.73
CA ALA A 255 7.71 12.67 5.32
C ALA A 255 6.19 12.41 5.31
N SER A 256 5.70 11.64 4.33
CA SER A 256 4.28 11.31 4.21
C SER A 256 3.87 10.05 4.99
N SER A 257 4.81 9.37 5.66
CA SER A 257 4.63 8.05 6.30
C SER A 257 4.14 6.98 5.31
N GLY A 258 4.76 6.99 4.12
CA GLY A 258 4.39 6.09 3.03
C GLY A 258 4.67 4.61 3.34
N ASP A 259 5.64 4.30 4.20
CA ASP A 259 5.94 2.90 4.58
C ASP A 259 4.78 2.32 5.40
N GLU A 260 4.34 3.06 6.42
CA GLU A 260 3.18 2.73 7.23
C GLU A 260 1.91 2.63 6.37
N ALA A 261 1.77 3.49 5.37
CA ALA A 261 0.65 3.43 4.42
C ALA A 261 0.64 2.12 3.61
N LEU A 262 1.79 1.66 3.12
CA LEU A 262 1.87 0.37 2.43
C LEU A 262 1.54 -0.78 3.39
N ASP A 263 2.07 -0.75 4.62
CA ASP A 263 1.86 -1.82 5.59
C ASP A 263 0.40 -1.90 6.08
N MET A 264 -0.29 -0.75 6.22
CA MET A 264 -1.74 -0.69 6.49
C MET A 264 -2.56 -1.39 5.42
N ILE A 265 -2.26 -1.13 4.14
CA ILE A 265 -2.97 -1.74 3.02
C ILE A 265 -2.69 -3.24 2.98
N ALA A 266 -1.42 -3.65 3.18
CA ALA A 266 -1.04 -5.06 3.20
C ALA A 266 -1.78 -5.85 4.29
N ALA A 267 -1.77 -5.36 5.52
CA ALA A 267 -2.48 -5.98 6.66
C ALA A 267 -3.99 -6.11 6.39
N THR A 268 -4.60 -5.11 5.74
CA THR A 268 -6.03 -5.14 5.39
C THR A 268 -6.33 -6.18 4.32
N VAL A 269 -5.53 -6.25 3.25
CA VAL A 269 -5.68 -7.25 2.18
C VAL A 269 -5.58 -8.68 2.74
N ASP A 270 -4.65 -8.90 3.68
CA ASP A 270 -4.40 -10.23 4.26
C ASP A 270 -5.50 -10.69 5.23
N SER A 271 -6.23 -9.75 5.84
CA SER A 271 -7.23 -10.04 6.88
C SER A 271 -8.68 -9.89 6.44
N ALA A 272 -8.94 -9.07 5.42
CA ALA A 272 -10.29 -8.74 4.95
C ALA A 272 -10.45 -8.99 3.43
N PRO A 273 -10.63 -10.25 2.99
CA PRO A 273 -10.80 -10.59 1.57
C PRO A 273 -11.96 -9.87 0.88
N CYS A 274 -13.01 -9.51 1.62
CA CYS A 274 -14.16 -8.75 1.11
C CYS A 274 -13.79 -7.35 0.59
N LEU A 275 -12.71 -6.74 1.11
CA LEU A 275 -12.26 -5.42 0.69
C LEU A 275 -11.32 -5.43 -0.51
N LEU A 276 -10.88 -6.61 -0.99
CA LEU A 276 -9.87 -6.73 -2.03
C LEU A 276 -10.22 -5.93 -3.29
N ASN A 277 -11.45 -6.04 -3.79
CA ASN A 277 -11.88 -5.32 -5.00
C ASN A 277 -11.86 -3.80 -4.80
N THR A 278 -12.27 -3.33 -3.62
CA THR A 278 -12.22 -1.90 -3.25
C THR A 278 -10.79 -1.40 -3.19
N VAL A 279 -9.87 -2.19 -2.62
CA VAL A 279 -8.45 -1.86 -2.56
C VAL A 279 -7.84 -1.81 -3.96
N VAL A 280 -8.11 -2.80 -4.80
CA VAL A 280 -7.61 -2.86 -6.19
C VAL A 280 -8.10 -1.65 -6.98
N ALA A 281 -9.39 -1.32 -6.91
CA ALA A 281 -9.95 -0.16 -7.59
C ALA A 281 -9.27 1.15 -7.15
N ALA A 282 -9.11 1.37 -5.84
CA ALA A 282 -8.44 2.56 -5.32
C ALA A 282 -6.97 2.67 -5.75
N LEU A 283 -6.22 1.56 -5.77
CA LEU A 283 -4.84 1.53 -6.24
C LEU A 283 -4.74 1.82 -7.73
N VAL A 284 -5.65 1.27 -8.54
CA VAL A 284 -5.72 1.55 -9.97
C VAL A 284 -6.04 3.03 -10.22
N ASP A 285 -6.95 3.64 -9.47
CA ASP A 285 -7.23 5.07 -9.57
C ASP A 285 -6.02 5.93 -9.22
N LEU A 286 -5.27 5.57 -8.16
CA LEU A 286 -4.02 6.22 -7.81
C LEU A 286 -2.97 6.07 -8.92
N LEU A 287 -2.84 4.89 -9.53
CA LEU A 287 -1.93 4.64 -10.65
C LEU A 287 -2.29 5.48 -11.88
N HIS A 288 -3.57 5.63 -12.20
CA HIS A 288 -4.00 6.51 -13.29
C HIS A 288 -3.64 7.97 -13.01
N THR A 289 -3.68 8.39 -11.75
CA THR A 289 -3.52 9.79 -11.34
C THR A 289 -2.05 10.19 -11.17
N TYR A 290 -1.21 9.30 -10.63
CA TYR A 290 0.13 9.63 -10.16
C TYR A 290 1.20 8.73 -10.78
N ASP A 291 2.25 9.32 -11.35
CA ASP A 291 3.33 8.61 -12.04
C ASP A 291 4.29 7.84 -11.11
N HIS A 292 4.39 8.24 -9.84
CA HIS A 292 5.24 7.60 -8.83
C HIS A 292 4.62 6.34 -8.21
N MET A 293 3.36 6.01 -8.53
CA MET A 293 2.64 4.92 -7.84
C MET A 293 3.08 3.52 -8.26
N ALA A 294 3.51 3.32 -9.51
CA ALA A 294 3.90 2.00 -10.01
C ALA A 294 4.94 1.27 -9.12
N PRO A 295 6.09 1.87 -8.75
CA PRO A 295 7.04 1.20 -7.86
C PRO A 295 6.50 0.98 -6.44
N LEU A 296 5.65 1.89 -5.93
CA LEU A 296 5.04 1.74 -4.60
C LEU A 296 4.05 0.57 -4.55
N VAL A 297 3.23 0.40 -5.58
CA VAL A 297 2.27 -0.71 -5.69
C VAL A 297 2.99 -2.05 -5.91
N ALA A 298 4.10 -2.06 -6.66
CA ALA A 298 4.93 -3.26 -6.77
C ALA A 298 5.53 -3.67 -5.41
N GLU A 299 6.02 -2.72 -4.63
CA GLU A 299 6.51 -2.97 -3.27
C GLU A 299 5.39 -3.39 -2.31
N LEU A 300 4.21 -2.76 -2.40
CA LEU A 300 3.02 -3.17 -1.64
C LEU A 300 2.71 -4.64 -1.86
N CYS A 301 2.76 -5.08 -3.13
CA CYS A 301 2.56 -6.48 -3.45
C CYS A 301 3.55 -7.33 -2.65
N CYS A 302 4.84 -6.96 -2.56
CA CYS A 302 5.88 -7.66 -1.78
C CYS A 302 5.52 -7.83 -0.29
N LYS A 303 4.77 -6.89 0.30
CA LYS A 303 4.35 -6.91 1.71
C LYS A 303 3.13 -7.79 1.97
N VAL A 304 2.26 -7.99 0.97
CA VAL A 304 1.07 -8.86 1.06
C VAL A 304 1.47 -10.33 1.12
N ASN A 305 0.82 -11.10 1.99
CA ASN A 305 1.07 -12.53 2.16
C ASN A 305 0.85 -13.33 0.86
N GLU A 306 1.65 -14.37 0.67
CA GLU A 306 1.62 -15.22 -0.52
C GLU A 306 0.98 -16.58 -0.20
N LYS A 307 -0.34 -16.79 -0.46
CA LYS A 307 -1.00 -18.10 -0.23
C LYS A 307 -2.26 -18.34 -1.09
N PRO A 308 -2.28 -19.31 -2.04
CA PRO A 308 -1.17 -20.00 -2.70
C PRO A 308 -0.43 -19.11 -3.72
N THR A 309 -0.96 -17.93 -4.02
CA THR A 309 -0.37 -16.91 -4.89
C THR A 309 -0.49 -15.54 -4.21
N ASN A 310 0.16 -14.52 -4.74
CA ASN A 310 -0.10 -13.14 -4.31
C ASN A 310 -1.40 -12.64 -4.94
N ILE A 311 -2.47 -12.59 -4.14
CA ILE A 311 -3.82 -12.29 -4.62
C ILE A 311 -3.93 -10.84 -5.13
N LEU A 312 -3.29 -9.89 -4.44
CA LEU A 312 -3.30 -8.48 -4.84
C LEU A 312 -2.66 -8.27 -6.22
N ALA A 313 -1.45 -8.81 -6.41
CA ALA A 313 -0.76 -8.75 -7.69
C ALA A 313 -1.58 -9.40 -8.82
N THR A 314 -2.23 -10.52 -8.53
CA THR A 314 -3.08 -11.24 -9.50
C THR A 314 -4.28 -10.39 -9.94
N GLU A 315 -5.00 -9.77 -8.99
CA GLU A 315 -6.15 -8.92 -9.33
C GLU A 315 -5.72 -7.62 -10.02
N LEU A 316 -4.60 -7.00 -9.62
CA LEU A 316 -4.05 -5.83 -10.30
C LEU A 316 -3.70 -6.13 -11.76
N LEU A 317 -3.05 -7.26 -12.04
CA LEU A 317 -2.73 -7.70 -13.40
C LEU A 317 -4.00 -7.99 -14.21
N ARG A 318 -5.06 -8.48 -13.57
CA ARG A 318 -6.36 -8.72 -14.20
C ARG A 318 -7.05 -7.41 -14.58
N GLU A 319 -7.03 -6.41 -13.71
CA GLU A 319 -7.54 -5.07 -14.04
C GLU A 319 -6.74 -4.41 -15.17
N ILE A 320 -5.41 -4.54 -15.17
CA ILE A 320 -4.59 -4.06 -16.29
C ILE A 320 -4.92 -4.80 -17.58
N GLY A 321 -5.13 -6.11 -17.53
CA GLY A 321 -5.55 -6.91 -18.68
C GLY A 321 -6.90 -6.48 -19.28
N ARG A 322 -7.75 -5.79 -18.49
CA ARG A 322 -9.07 -5.27 -18.91
C ARG A 322 -9.05 -3.81 -19.36
N LEU A 323 -7.89 -3.14 -19.34
CA LEU A 323 -7.80 -1.75 -19.79
C LEU A 323 -8.29 -1.62 -21.24
N ASP A 324 -9.20 -0.69 -21.46
CA ASP A 324 -9.61 -0.31 -22.80
C ASP A 324 -8.51 0.54 -23.42
N THR A 325 -7.96 0.08 -24.55
CA THR A 325 -6.86 0.75 -25.24
C THR A 325 -7.30 1.37 -26.58
N GLU A 326 -8.57 1.18 -26.97
CA GLU A 326 -9.12 1.64 -28.24
C GLU A 326 -10.01 2.88 -28.02
N GLY A 327 -9.67 4.02 -28.64
CA GLY A 327 -10.58 5.18 -28.72
C GLY A 327 -10.40 6.30 -27.69
N GLU A 328 -9.29 6.35 -26.93
CA GLU A 328 -9.09 7.38 -25.92
C GLU A 328 -8.59 8.74 -26.48
N GLN A 329 -9.44 9.43 -27.23
CA GLN A 329 -9.31 10.88 -27.43
C GLN A 329 -9.84 11.61 -26.17
N GLY A 330 -9.02 11.66 -25.12
CA GLY A 330 -9.35 12.35 -23.87
C GLY A 330 -8.40 11.97 -22.74
N GLY A 331 -8.40 12.75 -21.64
CA GLY A 331 -7.40 12.68 -20.55
C GLY A 331 -7.11 11.31 -19.91
N LYS A 332 -7.92 10.26 -20.15
CA LYS A 332 -7.66 8.88 -19.73
C LYS A 332 -6.47 8.21 -20.44
N ALA A 333 -6.17 8.61 -21.68
CA ALA A 333 -4.96 8.21 -22.40
C ALA A 333 -3.67 8.61 -21.65
N SER A 334 -3.75 9.66 -20.81
CA SER A 334 -2.63 10.06 -19.97
C SER A 334 -2.45 9.17 -18.73
N GLY A 335 -3.47 8.43 -18.30
CA GLY A 335 -3.39 7.55 -17.13
C GLY A 335 -2.68 6.23 -17.45
N ILE A 336 -2.87 5.68 -18.66
CA ILE A 336 -2.24 4.43 -19.10
C ILE A 336 -0.70 4.49 -19.00
N LYS A 337 -0.10 5.65 -19.31
CA LYS A 337 1.35 5.83 -19.22
C LYS A 337 1.90 5.68 -17.78
N ASN A 338 1.06 5.93 -16.78
CA ASN A 338 1.39 5.82 -15.36
C ASN A 338 1.09 4.40 -14.84
N VAL A 339 0.08 3.72 -15.41
CA VAL A 339 -0.27 2.34 -15.06
C VAL A 339 0.73 1.35 -15.65
N ALA A 340 1.14 1.52 -16.92
CA ALA A 340 1.98 0.57 -17.64
C ALA A 340 3.27 0.16 -16.90
N PRO A 341 4.04 1.08 -16.27
CA PRO A 341 5.25 0.73 -15.53
C PRO A 341 5.02 -0.31 -14.42
N LEU A 342 3.81 -0.42 -13.84
CA LEU A 342 3.52 -1.41 -12.80
C LEU A 342 3.81 -2.84 -13.29
N ILE A 343 3.56 -3.15 -14.57
CA ILE A 343 3.79 -4.48 -15.14
C ILE A 343 5.27 -4.86 -15.01
N SER A 344 6.17 -3.96 -15.39
CA SER A 344 7.61 -4.20 -15.31
C SER A 344 8.15 -4.13 -13.88
N GLU A 345 7.69 -3.18 -13.07
CA GLU A 345 8.08 -3.07 -11.65
C GLU A 345 7.68 -4.33 -10.87
N LEU A 346 6.46 -4.82 -11.10
CA LEU A 346 5.98 -6.05 -10.47
C LEU A 346 6.75 -7.28 -10.98
N ALA A 347 7.10 -7.35 -12.26
CA ALA A 347 7.91 -8.45 -12.79
C ALA A 347 9.34 -8.46 -12.25
N ALA A 348 9.90 -7.29 -11.93
CA ALA A 348 11.23 -7.20 -11.33
C ALA A 348 11.28 -7.84 -9.93
N VAL A 349 10.20 -7.72 -9.15
CA VAL A 349 10.13 -8.25 -7.78
C VAL A 349 9.39 -9.59 -7.66
N ARG A 350 8.42 -9.86 -8.53
CA ARG A 350 7.49 -11.01 -8.50
C ARG A 350 7.32 -11.65 -9.89
N PRO A 351 8.40 -12.06 -10.57
CA PRO A 351 8.34 -12.54 -11.95
C PRO A 351 7.41 -13.76 -12.16
N ARG A 352 7.34 -14.68 -11.19
CA ARG A 352 6.49 -15.88 -11.29
C ARG A 352 4.98 -15.56 -11.26
N VAL A 353 4.58 -14.54 -10.48
CA VAL A 353 3.19 -14.09 -10.43
C VAL A 353 2.80 -13.45 -11.76
N VAL A 354 3.69 -12.62 -12.32
CA VAL A 354 3.47 -12.01 -13.63
C VAL A 354 3.41 -13.08 -14.73
N LEU A 355 4.34 -14.05 -14.73
CA LEU A 355 4.32 -15.17 -15.68
C LEU A 355 2.99 -15.94 -15.65
N SER A 356 2.48 -16.25 -14.46
CA SER A 356 1.22 -16.99 -14.30
C SER A 356 -0.01 -16.25 -14.84
N ASN A 357 0.09 -14.92 -14.99
CA ASN A 357 -0.98 -14.05 -15.48
C ASN A 357 -0.65 -13.38 -16.83
N LEU A 358 0.48 -13.72 -17.45
CA LEU A 358 1.01 -13.01 -18.62
C LEU A 358 0.06 -13.07 -19.81
N SER A 359 -0.71 -14.16 -19.94
CA SER A 359 -1.72 -14.33 -20.99
C SER A 359 -2.79 -13.22 -20.99
N LEU A 360 -3.06 -12.60 -19.84
CA LEU A 360 -3.98 -11.45 -19.73
C LEU A 360 -3.39 -10.18 -20.33
N LEU A 361 -2.06 -10.09 -20.41
CA LEU A 361 -1.33 -8.91 -20.87
C LEU A 361 -0.93 -9.00 -22.34
N LEU A 362 -0.72 -10.21 -22.88
CA LEU A 362 -0.29 -10.40 -24.26
C LEU A 362 -1.16 -9.68 -25.31
N PRO A 363 -2.49 -9.58 -25.17
CA PRO A 363 -3.31 -8.80 -26.12
C PRO A 363 -2.87 -7.33 -26.25
N HIS A 364 -2.31 -6.74 -25.19
CA HIS A 364 -1.82 -5.36 -25.20
C HIS A 364 -0.52 -5.18 -25.99
N LEU A 365 0.15 -6.25 -26.45
CA LEU A 365 1.31 -6.17 -27.34
C LEU A 365 0.97 -5.57 -28.71
N ASP A 366 -0.30 -5.60 -29.10
CA ASP A 366 -0.80 -5.03 -30.35
C ASP A 366 -1.64 -3.75 -30.12
N SER A 367 -1.68 -3.25 -28.88
CA SER A 367 -2.35 -1.99 -28.54
C SER A 367 -1.59 -0.75 -29.04
N GLU A 368 -2.32 0.36 -29.26
CA GLU A 368 -1.73 1.63 -29.68
C GLU A 368 -0.69 2.18 -28.68
N PRO A 369 -0.94 2.17 -27.34
CA PRO A 369 0.00 2.69 -26.36
C PRO A 369 1.30 1.88 -26.30
N TYR A 370 2.37 2.41 -26.90
CA TYR A 370 3.70 1.78 -26.90
C TYR A 370 4.26 1.55 -25.48
N VAL A 371 3.79 2.31 -24.50
CA VAL A 371 4.19 2.19 -23.08
C VAL A 371 3.76 0.87 -22.49
N LEU A 372 2.55 0.37 -22.81
CA LEU A 372 2.09 -0.96 -22.40
C LEU A 372 2.94 -2.04 -23.06
N ARG A 373 3.13 -1.94 -24.38
CA ARG A 373 3.98 -2.86 -25.15
C ARG A 373 5.39 -2.94 -24.58
N SER A 374 5.99 -1.79 -24.27
CA SER A 374 7.33 -1.69 -23.70
C SER A 374 7.42 -2.27 -22.28
N ALA A 375 6.39 -2.05 -21.44
CA ALA A 375 6.35 -2.60 -20.08
C ALA A 375 6.20 -4.12 -20.08
N ILE A 376 5.38 -4.67 -20.97
CA ILE A 376 5.26 -6.13 -21.17
C ILE A 376 6.60 -6.71 -21.63
N ILE A 377 7.30 -6.07 -22.56
CA ILE A 377 8.61 -6.54 -23.02
C ILE A 377 9.65 -6.51 -21.91
N SER A 378 9.69 -5.44 -21.10
CA SER A 378 10.54 -5.40 -19.91
C SER A 378 10.18 -6.51 -18.91
N SER A 379 8.89 -6.80 -18.72
CA SER A 379 8.44 -7.89 -17.83
C SER A 379 8.89 -9.27 -18.31
N ILE A 380 8.84 -9.51 -19.63
CA ILE A 380 9.37 -10.73 -20.26
C ILE A 380 10.86 -10.89 -19.95
N GLY A 381 11.64 -9.81 -20.01
CA GLY A 381 13.04 -9.81 -19.60
C GLY A 381 13.26 -10.33 -18.18
N HIS A 382 12.54 -9.79 -17.20
CA HIS A 382 12.62 -10.23 -15.82
C HIS A 382 12.21 -11.69 -15.63
N ILE A 383 11.17 -12.14 -16.33
CA ILE A 383 10.71 -13.52 -16.33
C ILE A 383 11.81 -14.45 -16.89
N LEU A 384 12.39 -14.12 -18.04
CA LEU A 384 13.44 -14.93 -18.68
C LEU A 384 14.65 -15.12 -17.76
N VAL A 385 15.10 -14.05 -17.08
CA VAL A 385 16.20 -14.15 -16.08
C VAL A 385 15.82 -15.07 -14.93
N ARG A 386 14.57 -15.01 -14.43
CA ARG A 386 14.13 -15.89 -13.32
C ARG A 386 14.01 -17.34 -13.74
N GLU A 387 13.45 -17.60 -14.93
CA GLU A 387 13.30 -18.96 -15.46
C GLU A 387 14.67 -19.60 -15.70
N ASP A 388 15.61 -18.85 -16.28
CA ASP A 388 17.01 -19.28 -16.46
C ASP A 388 17.66 -19.69 -15.13
N ARG A 389 17.56 -18.82 -14.12
CA ARG A 389 18.06 -19.13 -12.78
C ARG A 389 17.38 -20.36 -12.16
N THR A 390 16.07 -20.54 -12.38
CA THR A 390 15.33 -21.69 -11.84
C THR A 390 15.78 -22.99 -12.49
N LEU A 391 16.06 -22.99 -13.80
CA LEU A 391 16.61 -24.17 -14.49
C LEU A 391 17.98 -24.56 -13.93
N ILE A 392 18.86 -23.58 -13.72
CA ILE A 392 20.19 -23.82 -13.10
C ILE A 392 20.04 -24.37 -11.67
N GLU A 393 19.12 -23.81 -10.87
CA GLU A 393 18.83 -24.28 -9.51
C GLU A 393 18.35 -25.75 -9.51
N ASN A 394 17.51 -26.14 -10.48
CA ASN A 394 17.00 -27.51 -10.62
C ASN A 394 18.08 -28.49 -11.12
N GLU A 395 18.90 -28.10 -12.10
CA GLU A 395 20.00 -28.93 -12.61
C GLU A 395 21.03 -29.26 -11.51
N ILE A 396 21.35 -28.31 -10.63
CA ILE A 396 22.24 -28.51 -9.49
C ILE A 396 21.59 -29.41 -8.43
N GLY A 397 20.29 -29.24 -8.18
CA GLY A 397 19.52 -30.03 -7.21
C GLY A 397 19.39 -31.50 -7.59
N ASP A 398 19.23 -31.80 -8.88
CA ASP A 398 19.11 -33.18 -9.40
C ASP A 398 20.42 -33.98 -9.28
N VAL A 399 21.59 -33.33 -9.27
CA VAL A 399 22.88 -34.03 -9.05
C VAL A 399 23.03 -34.51 -7.60
N ALA A 400 22.24 -33.96 -6.66
CA ALA A 400 22.35 -34.25 -5.23
C ALA A 400 21.28 -35.22 -4.69
N SER A 401 20.26 -35.59 -5.48
CA SER A 401 19.11 -36.37 -5.01
C SER A 401 18.90 -37.65 -5.85
N GLU A 402 19.35 -38.80 -5.34
CA GLU A 402 19.06 -40.13 -5.90
C GLU A 402 17.63 -40.62 -5.52
N GLY A 403 16.60 -39.84 -5.84
CA GLY A 403 15.20 -40.16 -5.55
C GLY A 403 14.49 -41.06 -6.58
N ASP A 404 13.42 -41.73 -6.14
CA ASP A 404 12.58 -42.70 -6.87
C ASP A 404 12.01 -42.22 -8.22
N GLY A 405 11.77 -43.16 -9.14
CA GLY A 405 11.53 -42.92 -10.57
C GLY A 405 10.16 -42.34 -10.99
N GLU A 406 9.19 -42.17 -10.10
CA GLU A 406 7.91 -41.50 -10.42
C GLU A 406 8.00 -39.98 -10.29
N THR A 407 8.68 -39.45 -9.26
CA THR A 407 8.92 -38.02 -9.05
C THR A 407 9.73 -37.41 -10.20
N LYS A 408 10.75 -38.14 -10.68
CA LYS A 408 11.61 -37.72 -11.82
C LYS A 408 10.85 -37.49 -13.13
N LYS A 409 9.72 -38.17 -13.36
CA LYS A 409 8.92 -37.98 -14.58
C LYS A 409 8.12 -36.69 -14.56
N ASP A 410 7.62 -36.30 -13.39
CA ASP A 410 6.87 -35.04 -13.24
C ASP A 410 7.81 -33.83 -13.30
N ASP A 411 8.98 -33.94 -12.64
CA ASP A 411 10.05 -32.93 -12.69
C ASP A 411 10.55 -32.71 -14.13
N GLY A 412 10.81 -33.80 -14.87
CA GLY A 412 11.23 -33.72 -16.27
C GLY A 412 10.17 -33.07 -17.19
N ARG A 413 8.88 -33.30 -16.94
CA ARG A 413 7.78 -32.66 -17.69
C ARG A 413 7.69 -31.17 -17.37
N GLN A 414 7.88 -30.79 -16.10
CA GLN A 414 7.88 -29.40 -15.68
C GLN A 414 9.03 -28.62 -16.32
N ILE A 415 10.25 -29.17 -16.29
CA ILE A 415 11.44 -28.58 -16.93
C ILE A 415 11.22 -28.39 -18.44
N ALA A 416 10.68 -29.40 -19.13
CA ALA A 416 10.38 -29.30 -20.56
C ALA A 416 9.34 -28.20 -20.87
N ASN A 417 8.32 -28.04 -20.02
CA ASN A 417 7.33 -26.96 -20.17
C ASN A 417 7.95 -25.58 -19.92
N MET A 418 8.82 -25.44 -18.92
CA MET A 418 9.56 -24.20 -18.67
C MET A 418 10.45 -23.82 -19.85
N GLY A 419 11.14 -24.79 -20.45
CA GLY A 419 11.95 -24.60 -21.66
C GLY A 419 11.12 -24.06 -22.84
N LYS A 420 9.95 -24.65 -23.10
CA LYS A 420 9.03 -24.16 -24.16
C LYS A 420 8.52 -22.74 -23.89
N THR A 421 8.11 -22.47 -22.66
CA THR A 421 7.67 -21.12 -22.25
C THR A 421 8.79 -20.11 -22.45
N ARG A 422 10.01 -20.43 -22.01
CA ARG A 422 11.19 -19.57 -22.21
C ARG A 422 11.44 -19.28 -23.69
N SER A 423 11.42 -20.30 -24.55
CA SER A 423 11.60 -20.12 -25.99
C SER A 423 10.52 -19.21 -26.59
N ALA A 424 9.24 -19.45 -26.27
CA ALA A 424 8.15 -18.62 -26.79
C ALA A 424 8.25 -17.15 -26.35
N LEU A 425 8.60 -16.91 -25.08
CA LEU A 425 8.80 -15.56 -24.56
C LEU A 425 9.99 -14.86 -25.22
N PHE A 426 11.07 -15.60 -25.49
CA PHE A 426 12.22 -15.07 -26.20
C PHE A 426 11.88 -14.70 -27.64
N ASP A 427 11.08 -15.52 -28.33
CA ASP A 427 10.63 -15.25 -29.70
C ASP A 427 9.77 -13.97 -29.75
N ILE A 428 8.86 -13.78 -28.79
CA ILE A 428 8.08 -12.53 -28.64
C ILE A 428 9.00 -11.32 -28.45
N LEU A 429 10.01 -11.42 -27.58
CA LEU A 429 11.00 -10.37 -27.36
C LEU A 429 11.75 -10.01 -28.66
N CYS A 430 12.23 -11.02 -29.38
CA CYS A 430 12.94 -10.84 -30.64
C CYS A 430 12.06 -10.19 -31.72
N GLU A 431 10.79 -10.56 -31.81
CA GLU A 431 9.84 -9.97 -32.75
C GLU A 431 9.68 -8.46 -32.53
N ARG A 432 9.54 -8.03 -31.26
CA ARG A 432 9.34 -6.61 -30.90
C ARG A 432 10.57 -5.72 -31.13
N THR A 433 11.72 -6.28 -31.50
CA THR A 433 12.87 -5.49 -32.02
C THR A 433 12.57 -4.81 -33.37
N ARG A 434 11.47 -5.21 -34.03
CA ARG A 434 10.95 -4.62 -35.28
C ARG A 434 9.62 -3.88 -35.08
N ASP A 435 9.28 -3.53 -33.84
CA ASP A 435 8.07 -2.76 -33.52
C ASP A 435 7.99 -1.44 -34.30
N ILE A 436 6.76 -1.01 -34.63
CA ILE A 436 6.49 0.24 -35.34
C ILE A 436 7.08 1.47 -34.62
N THR A 437 7.07 1.47 -33.29
CA THR A 437 7.61 2.56 -32.48
C THR A 437 9.07 2.34 -32.14
N SER A 438 9.86 3.40 -32.16
CA SER A 438 11.27 3.34 -31.74
C SER A 438 11.43 3.08 -30.24
N PHE A 439 10.42 3.44 -29.44
CA PHE A 439 10.42 3.22 -28.00
C PHE A 439 10.36 1.73 -27.64
N THR A 440 9.43 0.97 -28.22
CA THR A 440 9.32 -0.48 -27.96
C THR A 440 10.52 -1.25 -28.56
N ARG A 441 11.03 -0.84 -29.73
CA ARG A 441 12.29 -1.38 -30.27
C ARG A 441 13.46 -1.16 -29.32
N GLY A 442 13.58 0.06 -28.78
CA GLY A 442 14.60 0.41 -27.79
C GLY A 442 14.45 -0.38 -26.49
N ALA A 443 13.23 -0.57 -25.99
CA ALA A 443 12.95 -1.41 -24.82
C ALA A 443 13.38 -2.87 -25.04
N SER A 444 13.04 -3.43 -26.20
CA SER A 444 13.43 -4.80 -26.59
C SER A 444 14.95 -4.98 -26.61
N LEU A 445 15.68 -4.03 -27.18
CA LEU A 445 17.15 -4.07 -27.20
C LEU A 445 17.77 -3.89 -25.81
N LYS A 446 17.18 -3.06 -24.93
CA LYS A 446 17.63 -2.98 -23.53
C LYS A 446 17.47 -4.30 -22.81
N VAL A 447 16.35 -4.99 -23.01
CA VAL A 447 16.11 -6.32 -22.43
C VAL A 447 17.13 -7.32 -22.97
N LEU A 448 17.39 -7.34 -24.27
CA LEU A 448 18.43 -8.21 -24.86
C LEU A 448 19.82 -7.90 -24.29
N ASN A 449 20.15 -6.63 -24.08
CA ASN A 449 21.40 -6.24 -23.45
C ASN A 449 21.50 -6.77 -22.01
N ASP A 450 20.44 -6.57 -21.21
CA ASP A 450 20.36 -7.06 -19.83
C ASP A 450 20.47 -8.59 -19.74
N LEU A 451 19.77 -9.33 -20.61
CA LEU A 451 19.89 -10.79 -20.70
C LEU A 451 21.31 -11.22 -21.06
N THR A 452 21.98 -10.49 -21.96
CA THR A 452 23.35 -10.81 -22.37
C THR A 452 24.35 -10.53 -21.26
N GLU A 453 24.22 -9.39 -20.56
CA GLU A 453 25.03 -9.03 -19.39
C GLU A 453 24.87 -10.02 -18.24
N LYS A 454 23.65 -10.52 -18.03
CA LYS A 454 23.33 -11.54 -17.01
C LYS A 454 23.59 -12.98 -17.46
N GLN A 455 24.05 -13.19 -18.69
CA GLN A 455 24.28 -14.51 -19.29
C GLN A 455 23.02 -15.40 -19.35
N SER A 456 21.84 -14.80 -19.42
CA SER A 456 20.54 -15.49 -19.48
C SER A 456 20.00 -15.66 -20.91
N VAL A 457 20.83 -15.42 -21.94
CA VAL A 457 20.49 -15.72 -23.34
C VAL A 457 20.73 -17.22 -23.59
N PRO A 458 19.73 -17.98 -24.09
CA PRO A 458 19.94 -19.36 -24.50
C PRO A 458 21.10 -19.49 -25.51
N LEU A 459 21.96 -20.50 -25.35
CA LEU A 459 23.16 -20.67 -26.19
C LEU A 459 22.82 -20.74 -27.69
N ASP A 460 21.73 -21.43 -28.02
CA ASP A 460 21.21 -21.57 -29.39
C ASP A 460 20.57 -20.28 -29.95
N ARG A 461 20.45 -19.23 -29.14
CA ARG A 461 19.91 -17.92 -29.52
C ARG A 461 20.96 -16.81 -29.58
N ILE A 462 22.20 -17.04 -29.13
CA ILE A 462 23.28 -16.01 -29.13
C ILE A 462 23.52 -15.44 -30.53
N MET A 463 23.58 -16.31 -31.56
CA MET A 463 23.76 -15.85 -32.95
C MET A 463 22.59 -14.99 -33.41
N SER A 464 21.36 -15.40 -33.12
CA SER A 464 20.15 -14.65 -33.47
C SER A 464 20.13 -13.25 -32.82
N VAL A 465 20.51 -13.15 -31.54
CA VAL A 465 20.65 -11.85 -30.84
C VAL A 465 21.70 -10.97 -31.51
N THR A 466 22.83 -11.55 -31.88
CA THR A 466 23.93 -10.84 -32.55
C THR A 466 23.49 -10.30 -33.92
N GLU A 467 22.79 -11.11 -34.71
CA GLU A 467 22.23 -10.70 -36.01
C GLU A 467 21.22 -9.57 -35.86
N ILE A 468 20.31 -9.67 -34.88
CA ILE A 468 19.35 -8.61 -34.56
C ILE A 468 20.09 -7.31 -34.21
N ALA A 469 21.12 -7.37 -33.36
CA ALA A 469 21.89 -6.20 -32.98
C ALA A 469 22.56 -5.54 -34.19
N ILE A 470 23.19 -6.33 -35.07
CA ILE A 470 23.81 -5.83 -36.31
C ILE A 470 22.77 -5.18 -37.23
N ASP A 471 21.62 -5.81 -37.44
CA ASP A 471 20.52 -5.26 -38.24
C ASP A 471 20.03 -3.91 -37.67
N ARG A 472 19.89 -3.82 -36.34
CA ARG A 472 19.47 -2.60 -35.65
C ARG A 472 20.53 -1.49 -35.59
N LEU A 473 21.78 -1.73 -36.00
CA LEU A 473 22.76 -0.65 -36.21
C LEU A 473 22.35 0.29 -37.35
N ASN A 474 21.51 -0.16 -38.28
CA ASN A 474 20.98 0.64 -39.37
C ASN A 474 19.61 1.29 -39.05
N ASP A 475 19.19 1.25 -37.78
CA ASP A 475 17.91 1.83 -37.37
C ASP A 475 17.87 3.35 -37.62
N LYS A 476 16.72 3.86 -38.05
CA LYS A 476 16.50 5.31 -38.26
C LYS A 476 16.71 6.10 -36.98
N THR A 477 16.33 5.54 -35.82
CA THR A 477 16.39 6.24 -34.53
C THR A 477 17.74 6.03 -33.84
N VAL A 478 18.41 7.14 -33.50
CA VAL A 478 19.75 7.13 -32.86
C VAL A 478 19.79 6.30 -31.58
N MET A 479 18.77 6.40 -30.73
CA MET A 479 18.71 5.65 -29.48
C MET A 479 18.65 4.14 -29.70
N VAL A 480 17.96 3.68 -30.74
CA VAL A 480 17.89 2.24 -31.09
C VAL A 480 19.27 1.75 -31.55
N ARG A 481 19.95 2.53 -32.41
CA ARG A 481 21.35 2.22 -32.81
C ARG A 481 22.29 2.16 -31.61
N ARG A 482 22.12 3.05 -30.63
CA ARG A 482 22.90 3.04 -29.39
C ARG A 482 22.69 1.75 -28.59
N TYR A 483 21.45 1.33 -28.38
CA TYR A 483 21.16 0.08 -27.67
C TYR A 483 21.66 -1.14 -28.45
N ALA A 484 21.57 -1.13 -29.78
CA ALA A 484 22.11 -2.17 -30.63
C ALA A 484 23.64 -2.31 -30.46
N MET A 485 24.39 -1.21 -30.43
CA MET A 485 25.83 -1.23 -30.14
C MET A 485 26.16 -1.85 -28.77
N GLN A 486 25.33 -1.58 -27.75
CA GLN A 486 25.51 -2.15 -26.42
C GLN A 486 25.31 -3.68 -26.44
N VAL A 487 24.25 -4.16 -27.10
CA VAL A 487 24.00 -5.60 -27.27
C VAL A 487 25.15 -6.28 -28.01
N SER A 488 25.64 -5.71 -29.12
CA SER A 488 26.77 -6.27 -29.87
C SER A 488 28.04 -6.38 -29.02
N HIS A 489 28.32 -5.36 -28.21
CA HIS A 489 29.47 -5.37 -27.30
C HIS A 489 29.31 -6.45 -26.22
N ALA A 490 28.14 -6.52 -25.57
CA ALA A 490 27.82 -7.53 -24.58
C ALA A 490 27.95 -8.96 -25.16
N ALA A 491 27.38 -9.20 -26.35
CA ALA A 491 27.42 -10.49 -27.01
C ALA A 491 28.86 -10.95 -27.31
N ALA A 492 29.69 -10.05 -27.85
CA ALA A 492 31.11 -10.35 -28.12
C ALA A 492 31.87 -10.72 -26.83
N SER A 493 31.67 -9.98 -25.75
CA SER A 493 32.31 -10.26 -24.45
C SER A 493 31.86 -11.57 -23.81
N SER A 494 30.60 -11.98 -24.01
CA SER A 494 30.05 -13.22 -23.48
C SER A 494 30.62 -14.47 -24.21
N GLN A 495 30.81 -14.39 -25.53
CA GLN A 495 31.41 -15.46 -26.33
C GLN A 495 32.88 -15.70 -25.98
N SER A 496 33.66 -14.64 -25.72
CA SER A 496 35.06 -14.78 -25.30
C SER A 496 35.21 -15.53 -23.97
N ARG A 497 34.21 -15.48 -23.08
CA ARG A 497 34.22 -16.20 -21.80
C ARG A 497 33.78 -17.66 -21.91
N SER A 498 32.87 -17.99 -22.82
CA SER A 498 32.47 -19.39 -23.06
C SER A 498 33.53 -20.21 -23.78
N LEU A 499 34.48 -19.57 -24.48
CA LEU A 499 35.63 -20.24 -25.11
C LEU A 499 36.81 -20.48 -24.16
N LEU A 500 36.73 -20.02 -22.90
CA LEU A 500 37.75 -20.17 -21.86
C LEU A 500 37.40 -21.25 -20.82
N ILE A 501 36.26 -21.91 -20.98
CA ILE A 501 35.84 -23.13 -20.25
C ILE A 501 35.87 -24.27 -21.28
#